data_AF-A0A2G9EHJ1-F1
#
_entry.id   AF-A0A2G9EHJ1-F1
#
_cell.length_a   1.000
_cell.length_b   1.000
_cell.length_c   1.000
_cell.angle_alpha   90.00
_cell.angle_beta   90.00
_cell.angle_gamma   90.00
#
_symmetry.space_group_name_H-M   'P 1'
#
loop_
_entity.id
_entity.type
_entity.pdbx_description
1 polymer ?
#
loop_
_entity_poly.entity_id
_entity_poly.type
_entity_poly.pdbx_seq_one_letter_code
_entity_poly.pdbx_strand_id
1 'polypeptide(L)'
;MKVNYTIELLLPAVTASLGVIGKDIDVTVKKDKDGYPIFNGKHIKGILRERVYQFKRALGVEEKEIENFVNNYFGKEGNYIKNNSFNQIRFSNLTIKDKKSYANKINVEKLIGNRYGIRINRKTRSTVPQSLFNYEFLSRNNVFVGSLDINDNIKNEDLKFILACLFHLDKIGGMKSRGIGKVRVKINGNYLEGENGVVETKSLDKIISELKREDKKASTELKTDEFVKYNYTLELEEPIVLKSIELGNYIKTRNSVQGSTVRGALIEYFCRKGYDLNVLKNIEASDATREDNKVSLASLFETKYEIKNEGNKKVKIDKVISSDTEYKDGTKYERSSSSDFKATGNEISVKISTKLKSAENGMLFNTEYINNTKEEDKNNKQKNEIKFPTENIKLVGDLKLPKEISQEKFIVYIGKYKFKGFGKATITIKKYSDTNKADLEARINNLSDKVRKDIESKIGKETEKEIRNEIQDKDKKVICFDLYSDMIIPFTDIYDAGEQFLMLAGLKDENLKFNLKRSFINTGKLEGFNIINGVRKVDELIFTKGSVFTYIIEENACDSILEKLTKIEANGLGLRKNEGFGRVRICSERGGK
;
A
#
# COMPACT_ATOMS: atom_id res chain seq x y z
N MET A 1 22.05 -5.62 -3.34
CA MET A 1 22.28 -7.07 -3.47
C MET A 1 21.12 -7.84 -2.84
N LYS A 2 20.77 -8.99 -3.40
CA LYS A 2 19.70 -9.86 -2.90
C LYS A 2 20.28 -11.23 -2.50
N VAL A 3 19.99 -11.68 -1.30
CA VAL A 3 20.39 -13.00 -0.80
C VAL A 3 19.16 -13.87 -0.58
N ASN A 4 19.02 -14.94 -1.35
CA ASN A 4 17.93 -15.89 -1.17
C ASN A 4 18.33 -16.92 -0.11
N TYR A 5 17.39 -17.33 0.73
CA TYR A 5 17.64 -18.39 1.71
C TYR A 5 16.45 -19.32 1.83
N THR A 6 16.72 -20.55 2.21
CA THR A 6 15.71 -21.59 2.42
C THR A 6 15.79 -22.09 3.85
N ILE A 7 14.64 -22.24 4.51
CA ILE A 7 14.52 -22.80 5.86
C ILE A 7 13.75 -24.12 5.77
N GLU A 8 14.38 -25.20 6.20
CA GLU A 8 13.77 -26.52 6.34
C GLU A 8 13.43 -26.78 7.82
N LEU A 9 12.18 -27.16 8.10
CA LEU A 9 11.77 -27.54 9.46
C LEU A 9 12.24 -28.96 9.77
N LEU A 10 13.21 -29.12 10.69
CA LEU A 10 13.64 -30.43 11.18
C LEU A 10 12.68 -30.97 12.25
N LEU A 11 12.08 -30.07 13.02
CA LEU A 11 11.05 -30.38 14.02
C LEU A 11 9.80 -29.52 13.77
N PRO A 12 8.62 -29.93 14.29
CA PRO A 12 7.41 -29.16 14.13
C PRO A 12 7.55 -27.71 14.59
N ALA A 13 6.88 -26.75 13.96
CA ALA A 13 6.98 -25.33 14.31
C ALA A 13 5.61 -24.66 14.43
N VAL A 14 5.51 -23.65 15.29
CA VAL A 14 4.28 -22.87 15.49
C VAL A 14 4.50 -21.45 14.98
N THR A 15 3.76 -21.03 13.95
CA THR A 15 3.79 -19.65 13.43
C THR A 15 2.89 -18.71 14.24
N ALA A 16 1.81 -19.25 14.83
CA ALA A 16 0.76 -18.60 15.61
C ALA A 16 0.10 -17.39 14.91
N SER A 17 -1.18 -17.53 14.61
CA SER A 17 -2.10 -16.42 14.41
C SER A 17 -3.05 -16.34 15.60
N LEU A 18 -3.41 -15.11 16.00
CA LEU A 18 -4.49 -14.91 16.96
C LEU A 18 -5.81 -15.06 16.20
N GLY A 19 -6.57 -16.08 16.54
CA GLY A 19 -7.87 -16.38 15.95
C GLY A 19 -8.36 -17.73 16.41
N VAL A 20 -9.57 -17.76 16.96
CA VAL A 20 -10.27 -19.00 17.31
C VAL A 20 -10.97 -19.50 16.04
N ILE A 21 -10.69 -20.74 15.62
CA ILE A 21 -11.52 -21.43 14.62
C ILE A 21 -12.45 -22.36 15.38
N GLY A 22 -13.75 -22.07 15.37
CA GLY A 22 -14.76 -22.86 16.10
C GLY A 22 -14.66 -22.70 17.62
N LYS A 23 -14.99 -23.76 18.38
CA LYS A 23 -14.85 -23.81 19.85
C LYS A 23 -13.57 -24.52 20.32
N ASP A 24 -12.81 -25.14 19.42
CA ASP A 24 -11.87 -26.20 19.77
C ASP A 24 -10.38 -25.89 19.52
N ILE A 25 -10.05 -24.81 18.79
CA ILE A 25 -8.65 -24.44 18.48
C ILE A 25 -8.39 -22.99 18.91
N ASP A 26 -7.49 -22.82 19.89
CA ASP A 26 -7.14 -21.52 20.47
C ASP A 26 -6.05 -20.77 19.69
N VAL A 27 -5.11 -21.51 19.10
CA VAL A 27 -3.98 -20.93 18.35
C VAL A 27 -3.86 -21.63 17.01
N THR A 28 -3.94 -20.86 15.93
CA THR A 28 -3.89 -21.40 14.56
C THR A 28 -2.54 -21.15 13.91
N VAL A 29 -2.21 -21.94 12.89
CA VAL A 29 -1.08 -21.67 12.02
C VAL A 29 -1.41 -20.44 11.18
N LYS A 30 -0.49 -19.48 11.19
CA LYS A 30 -0.57 -18.30 10.34
C LYS A 30 -0.48 -18.70 8.87
N LYS A 31 -1.46 -18.25 8.09
CA LYS A 31 -1.58 -18.51 6.66
C LYS A 31 -1.54 -17.20 5.86
N ASP A 32 -1.06 -17.27 4.63
CA ASP A 32 -1.23 -16.21 3.64
C ASP A 32 -2.69 -16.18 3.11
N LYS A 33 -3.00 -15.25 2.20
CA LYS A 33 -4.34 -15.16 1.60
C LYS A 33 -4.73 -16.41 0.80
N ASP A 34 -3.73 -17.10 0.28
CA ASP A 34 -3.89 -18.34 -0.47
C ASP A 34 -3.96 -19.55 0.46
N GLY A 35 -4.06 -19.35 1.79
CA GLY A 35 -4.20 -20.43 2.76
C GLY A 35 -2.91 -21.21 3.07
N TYR A 36 -1.75 -20.82 2.53
CA TYR A 36 -0.48 -21.48 2.79
C TYR A 36 0.20 -20.94 4.05
N PRO A 37 0.87 -21.79 4.84
CA PRO A 37 1.63 -21.32 5.99
C PRO A 37 2.66 -20.25 5.65
N ILE A 38 2.80 -19.27 6.53
CA ILE A 38 3.73 -18.14 6.34
C ILE A 38 4.42 -17.77 7.65
N PHE A 39 5.71 -17.40 7.58
CA PHE A 39 6.35 -16.61 8.64
C PHE A 39 6.62 -15.21 8.13
N ASN A 40 6.10 -14.20 8.84
CA ASN A 40 6.32 -12.81 8.43
C ASN A 40 7.80 -12.42 8.53
N GLY A 41 8.25 -11.51 7.67
CA GLY A 41 9.62 -11.00 7.67
C GLY A 41 10.01 -10.40 9.03
N LYS A 42 9.04 -9.82 9.75
CA LYS A 42 9.18 -9.40 11.16
C LYS A 42 9.72 -10.50 12.07
N HIS A 43 9.25 -11.74 11.92
CA HIS A 43 9.65 -12.87 12.77
C HIS A 43 11.10 -13.26 12.51
N ILE A 44 11.49 -13.45 11.25
CA ILE A 44 12.87 -13.79 10.90
C ILE A 44 13.83 -12.67 11.27
N LYS A 45 13.46 -11.41 11.01
CA LYS A 45 14.24 -10.25 11.42
C LYS A 45 14.52 -10.27 12.93
N GLY A 46 13.51 -10.58 13.74
CA GLY A 46 13.65 -10.67 15.20
C GLY A 46 14.56 -11.83 15.64
N ILE A 47 14.41 -13.00 15.03
CA ILE A 47 15.23 -14.19 15.36
C ILE A 47 16.70 -13.95 14.97
N LEU A 48 16.95 -13.43 13.77
CA LEU A 48 18.31 -13.14 13.32
C LEU A 48 18.95 -12.03 14.16
N ARG A 49 18.20 -11.00 14.54
CA ARG A 49 18.67 -9.96 15.47
C ARG A 49 19.09 -10.55 16.82
N GLU A 50 18.28 -11.45 17.39
CA GLU A 50 18.60 -12.14 18.64
C GLU A 50 19.87 -12.98 18.49
N ARG A 51 20.04 -13.67 17.35
CA ARG A 51 21.23 -14.48 17.07
C ARG A 51 22.50 -13.65 16.93
N VAL A 52 22.44 -12.54 16.18
CA VAL A 52 23.54 -11.58 16.05
C VAL A 52 24.00 -11.08 17.42
N TYR A 53 23.06 -10.71 18.27
CA TYR A 53 23.34 -10.27 19.63
C TYR A 53 24.05 -11.35 20.45
N GLN A 54 23.53 -12.58 20.44
CA GLN A 54 24.12 -13.72 21.15
C GLN A 54 25.56 -14.00 20.70
N PHE A 55 25.80 -14.05 19.39
CA PHE A 55 27.12 -14.37 18.84
C PHE A 55 28.14 -13.26 19.08
N LYS A 56 27.79 -11.99 18.84
CA LYS A 56 28.71 -10.87 19.14
C LYS A 56 29.07 -10.84 20.63
N ARG A 57 28.10 -11.04 21.52
CA ARG A 57 28.34 -11.10 22.96
C ARG A 57 29.25 -12.27 23.34
N ALA A 58 29.06 -13.44 22.73
CA ALA A 58 29.93 -14.59 22.95
C ALA A 58 31.37 -14.37 22.45
N LEU A 59 31.54 -13.53 21.42
CA LEU A 59 32.85 -13.09 20.92
C LEU A 59 33.50 -11.98 21.76
N GLY A 60 32.89 -11.58 22.89
CA GLY A 60 33.45 -10.57 23.78
C GLY A 60 33.30 -9.12 23.31
N VAL A 61 32.45 -8.86 22.32
CA VAL A 61 32.19 -7.50 21.82
C VAL A 61 31.40 -6.70 22.85
N GLU A 62 31.77 -5.43 23.06
CA GLU A 62 31.09 -4.55 24.01
C GLU A 62 29.63 -4.27 23.63
N GLU A 63 28.76 -4.12 24.64
CA GLU A 63 27.31 -3.93 24.45
C GLU A 63 26.98 -2.75 23.51
N LYS A 64 27.72 -1.65 23.63
CA LYS A 64 27.54 -0.44 22.81
C LYS A 64 27.84 -0.70 21.33
N GLU A 65 28.85 -1.49 21.02
CA GLU A 65 29.18 -1.86 19.64
C GLU A 65 28.15 -2.81 19.05
N ILE A 66 27.62 -3.75 19.85
CA ILE A 66 26.52 -4.63 19.45
C ILE A 66 25.27 -3.80 19.14
N GLU A 67 24.92 -2.85 20.00
CA GLU A 67 23.79 -1.96 19.77
C GLU A 67 23.96 -1.14 18.50
N ASN A 68 25.15 -0.60 18.24
CA ASN A 68 25.45 0.15 17.01
C ASN A 68 25.29 -0.73 15.77
N PHE A 69 25.83 -1.96 15.80
CA PHE A 69 25.68 -2.93 14.71
C PHE A 69 24.20 -3.27 14.45
N VAL A 70 23.46 -3.56 15.52
CA VAL A 70 22.03 -3.89 15.46
C VAL A 70 21.22 -2.70 14.93
N ASN A 71 21.48 -1.49 15.41
CA ASN A 71 20.79 -0.29 14.96
C ASN A 71 21.07 0.03 13.49
N ASN A 72 22.31 -0.19 13.02
CA ASN A 72 22.70 0.04 11.63
C ASN A 72 21.98 -0.92 10.66
N TYR A 73 21.97 -2.23 10.95
CA TYR A 73 21.49 -3.25 10.02
C TYR A 73 20.05 -3.72 10.28
N PHE A 74 19.57 -3.69 11.52
CA PHE A 74 18.22 -4.12 11.88
C PHE A 74 17.29 -2.94 12.20
N GLY A 75 17.84 -1.74 12.34
CA GLY A 75 17.12 -0.51 12.66
C GLY A 75 16.91 -0.31 14.16
N LYS A 76 16.73 0.94 14.56
CA LYS A 76 16.41 1.36 15.92
C LYS A 76 14.89 1.43 16.13
N GLU A 77 14.43 1.38 17.38
CA GLU A 77 13.07 1.83 17.73
C GLU A 77 13.01 3.35 17.51
N GLY A 78 12.17 3.83 16.57
CA GLY A 78 12.06 5.24 16.21
C GLY A 78 12.47 5.58 14.76
N ASN A 79 12.66 6.87 14.48
CA ASN A 79 12.70 7.44 13.12
C ASN A 79 13.76 6.86 12.18
N TYR A 80 13.30 6.53 10.97
CA TYR A 80 14.03 5.88 9.88
C TYR A 80 15.07 6.78 9.18
N ILE A 81 14.97 8.12 9.28
CA ILE A 81 15.66 9.03 8.35
C ILE A 81 16.80 9.84 8.98
N LYS A 82 16.86 10.04 10.30
CA LYS A 82 17.87 10.95 10.89
C LYS A 82 19.33 10.53 10.65
N ASN A 83 19.60 9.24 10.43
CA ASN A 83 20.94 8.72 10.18
C ASN A 83 20.95 7.92 8.86
N ASN A 84 20.73 8.62 7.74
CA ASN A 84 20.55 8.06 6.39
C ASN A 84 21.81 7.37 5.84
N SER A 85 22.05 6.13 6.24
CA SER A 85 22.91 5.22 5.48
C SER A 85 22.12 4.22 4.64
N PHE A 86 20.79 4.15 4.78
CA PHE A 86 19.93 3.13 4.14
C PHE A 86 20.47 1.69 4.29
N ASN A 87 21.26 1.43 5.34
CA ASN A 87 21.97 0.16 5.56
C ASN A 87 21.06 -0.96 6.08
N GLN A 88 19.82 -0.63 6.45
CA GLN A 88 18.92 -1.59 7.07
C GLN A 88 18.60 -2.73 6.10
N ILE A 89 18.75 -3.96 6.61
CA ILE A 89 18.41 -5.16 5.89
C ILE A 89 16.89 -5.30 5.87
N ARG A 90 16.37 -5.50 4.66
CA ARG A 90 14.98 -5.86 4.45
C ARG A 90 14.84 -7.38 4.42
N PHE A 91 13.81 -7.86 5.10
CA PHE A 91 13.44 -9.27 5.15
C PHE A 91 12.13 -9.45 4.40
N SER A 92 12.09 -10.37 3.42
CA SER A 92 10.81 -10.83 2.86
C SER A 92 10.07 -11.72 3.85
N ASN A 93 8.79 -11.98 3.58
CA ASN A 93 8.11 -13.09 4.25
C ASN A 93 8.72 -14.42 3.81
N LEU A 94 8.61 -15.42 4.68
CA LEU A 94 8.91 -16.81 4.37
C LEU A 94 7.66 -17.52 3.89
N THR A 95 7.68 -17.91 2.63
CA THR A 95 6.57 -18.62 1.98
C THR A 95 6.97 -20.04 1.66
N ILE A 96 6.00 -20.93 1.49
CA ILE A 96 6.25 -22.32 1.08
C ILE A 96 6.93 -22.34 -0.30
N LYS A 97 8.03 -23.10 -0.43
CA LYS A 97 8.85 -23.18 -1.65
C LYS A 97 8.06 -23.64 -2.88
N ASP A 98 7.23 -24.67 -2.72
CA ASP A 98 6.41 -25.23 -3.78
C ASP A 98 4.96 -25.37 -3.29
N LYS A 99 4.15 -24.35 -3.59
CA LYS A 99 2.72 -24.31 -3.23
C LYS A 99 1.96 -25.48 -3.87
N LYS A 100 2.29 -25.90 -5.09
CA LYS A 100 1.60 -27.00 -5.79
C LYS A 100 1.90 -28.34 -5.12
N SER A 101 3.18 -28.64 -4.86
CA SER A 101 3.54 -29.85 -4.13
C SER A 101 2.97 -29.86 -2.71
N TYR A 102 2.94 -28.71 -2.03
CA TYR A 102 2.36 -28.60 -0.70
C TYR A 102 0.85 -28.89 -0.69
N ALA A 103 0.09 -28.36 -1.65
CA ALA A 103 -1.35 -28.60 -1.75
C ALA A 103 -1.67 -30.10 -1.90
N ASN A 104 -0.87 -30.83 -2.69
CA ASN A 104 -1.03 -32.27 -2.86
C ASN A 104 -0.68 -33.06 -1.58
N LYS A 105 0.30 -32.58 -0.81
CA LYS A 105 0.80 -33.26 0.40
C LYS A 105 0.02 -32.94 1.66
N ILE A 106 -0.70 -31.82 1.72
CA ILE A 106 -1.30 -31.33 2.98
C ILE A 106 -2.23 -32.35 3.63
N ASN A 107 -3.07 -33.01 2.84
CA ASN A 107 -4.05 -34.00 3.29
C ASN A 107 -3.43 -35.39 3.49
N VAL A 108 -2.42 -35.73 2.67
CA VAL A 108 -1.76 -37.04 2.69
C VAL A 108 -0.76 -37.15 3.85
N GLU A 109 0.01 -36.10 4.11
CA GLU A 109 1.11 -36.09 5.08
C GLU A 109 0.76 -35.38 6.41
N LYS A 110 -0.48 -34.89 6.58
CA LYS A 110 -0.93 -34.10 7.74
C LYS A 110 0.09 -33.00 8.09
N LEU A 111 0.39 -32.14 7.12
CA LEU A 111 1.41 -31.09 7.26
C LEU A 111 1.06 -30.01 8.29
N ILE A 112 -0.21 -29.94 8.69
CA ILE A 112 -0.71 -29.19 9.83
C ILE A 112 -1.36 -30.18 10.79
N GLY A 113 -0.91 -30.19 12.04
CA GLY A 113 -1.52 -30.97 13.13
C GLY A 113 -1.96 -30.06 14.26
N ASN A 114 -2.73 -30.60 15.20
CA ASN A 114 -3.14 -29.91 16.43
C ASN A 114 -2.65 -30.67 17.67
N ARG A 115 -2.41 -29.95 18.76
CA ARG A 115 -2.00 -30.54 20.05
C ARG A 115 -2.48 -29.67 21.21
N TYR A 116 -2.85 -30.31 22.31
CA TYR A 116 -3.10 -29.64 23.57
C TYR A 116 -1.81 -29.20 24.27
N GLY A 117 -1.88 -28.07 24.95
CA GLY A 117 -0.84 -27.51 25.80
C GLY A 117 -1.43 -27.02 27.12
N ILE A 118 -0.61 -27.01 28.15
CA ILE A 118 -0.93 -26.45 29.47
C ILE A 118 0.07 -25.35 29.83
N ARG A 119 -0.30 -24.41 30.70
CA ARG A 119 0.65 -23.43 31.27
C ARG A 119 1.17 -23.95 32.60
N ILE A 120 2.49 -23.85 32.79
CA ILE A 120 3.16 -24.25 34.02
C ILE A 120 3.56 -22.98 34.77
N ASN A 121 3.17 -22.89 36.05
CA ASN A 121 3.64 -21.85 36.94
C ASN A 121 5.12 -22.13 37.27
N ARG A 122 6.00 -21.22 36.87
CA ARG A 122 7.45 -21.40 37.05
C ARG A 122 7.89 -21.43 38.51
N LYS A 123 7.17 -20.75 39.42
CA LYS A 123 7.49 -20.70 40.85
C LYS A 123 7.10 -22.00 41.55
N THR A 124 5.89 -22.49 41.31
CA THR A 124 5.34 -23.66 42.00
C THR A 124 5.59 -24.97 41.25
N ARG A 125 6.07 -24.90 39.99
CA ARG A 125 6.22 -26.03 39.05
C ARG A 125 4.93 -26.82 38.81
N SER A 126 3.78 -26.26 39.17
CA SER A 126 2.45 -26.87 38.97
C SER A 126 1.72 -26.29 37.75
N THR A 127 0.72 -27.01 37.27
CA THR A 127 -0.16 -26.53 36.20
C THR A 127 -1.00 -25.36 36.70
N VAL A 128 -1.10 -24.30 35.90
CA VAL A 128 -2.02 -23.19 36.19
C VAL A 128 -3.46 -23.69 35.96
N PRO A 129 -4.39 -23.52 36.92
CA PRO A 129 -5.79 -23.90 36.73
C PRO A 129 -6.37 -23.28 35.45
N GLN A 130 -7.23 -24.03 34.74
CA GLN A 130 -7.90 -23.59 33.50
C GLN A 130 -6.95 -23.11 32.39
N SER A 131 -5.74 -23.67 32.34
CA SER A 131 -4.73 -23.27 31.34
C SER A 131 -4.55 -24.24 30.19
N LEU A 132 -5.50 -25.17 29.99
CA LEU A 132 -5.52 -26.04 28.82
C LEU A 132 -5.84 -25.19 27.58
N PHE A 133 -5.05 -25.34 26.53
CA PHE A 133 -5.29 -24.71 25.24
C PHE A 133 -4.87 -25.65 24.11
N ASN A 134 -5.54 -25.58 22.97
CA ASN A 134 -5.24 -26.34 21.77
C ASN A 134 -4.55 -25.44 20.74
N TYR A 135 -3.47 -25.93 20.12
CA TYR A 135 -2.73 -25.17 19.12
C TYR A 135 -2.38 -26.00 17.89
N GLU A 136 -2.46 -25.37 16.73
CA GLU A 136 -1.95 -25.92 15.47
C GLU A 136 -0.43 -25.77 15.37
N PHE A 137 0.21 -26.76 14.76
CA PHE A 137 1.63 -26.75 14.43
C PHE A 137 1.86 -27.23 12.99
N LEU A 138 2.91 -26.70 12.39
CA LEU A 138 3.46 -27.19 11.13
C LEU A 138 4.31 -28.41 11.41
N SER A 139 4.08 -29.50 10.70
CA SER A 139 4.89 -30.71 10.77
C SER A 139 6.32 -30.46 10.26
N ARG A 140 7.25 -31.36 10.59
CA ARG A 140 8.61 -31.34 10.01
C ARG A 140 8.57 -31.49 8.48
N ASN A 141 9.68 -31.20 7.82
CA ASN A 141 9.90 -31.27 6.37
C ASN A 141 9.24 -30.16 5.54
N ASN A 142 8.58 -29.20 6.17
CA ASN A 142 8.14 -27.99 5.48
C ASN A 142 9.36 -27.15 5.09
N VAL A 143 9.38 -26.73 3.83
CA VAL A 143 10.48 -25.93 3.25
C VAL A 143 9.95 -24.54 2.89
N PHE A 144 10.52 -23.54 3.55
CA PHE A 144 10.21 -22.14 3.34
C PHE A 144 11.32 -21.44 2.57
N VAL A 145 10.97 -20.47 1.73
CA VAL A 145 11.91 -19.61 1.00
C VAL A 145 11.71 -18.16 1.40
N GLY A 146 12.82 -17.44 1.50
CA GLY A 146 12.86 -16.01 1.76
C GLY A 146 14.03 -15.35 1.08
N SER A 147 14.09 -14.03 1.24
CA SER A 147 15.19 -13.21 0.73
C SER A 147 15.51 -12.05 1.66
N LEU A 148 16.79 -11.69 1.69
CA LEU A 148 17.31 -10.48 2.29
C LEU A 148 17.70 -9.50 1.20
N ASP A 149 17.22 -8.26 1.28
CA ASP A 149 17.72 -7.17 0.44
C ASP A 149 18.68 -6.32 1.28
N ILE A 150 19.93 -6.29 0.84
CA ILE A 150 21.07 -5.69 1.56
C ILE A 150 21.66 -4.57 0.69
N ASN A 151 22.10 -3.49 1.34
CA ASN A 151 22.79 -2.37 0.68
C ASN A 151 24.14 -2.84 0.13
N ASP A 152 24.47 -2.43 -1.09
CA ASP A 152 25.69 -2.80 -1.81
C ASP A 152 26.96 -2.31 -1.11
N ASN A 153 26.83 -1.21 -0.38
CA ASN A 153 27.93 -0.57 0.35
C ASN A 153 28.27 -1.26 1.69
N ILE A 154 27.66 -2.41 2.00
CA ILE A 154 27.96 -3.15 3.23
C ILE A 154 29.43 -3.63 3.26
N LYS A 155 30.05 -3.52 4.43
CA LYS A 155 31.40 -4.04 4.69
C LYS A 155 31.40 -5.57 4.55
N ASN A 156 32.46 -6.13 3.94
CA ASN A 156 32.57 -7.57 3.71
C ASN A 156 32.47 -8.38 5.01
N GLU A 157 33.14 -7.92 6.07
CA GLU A 157 33.15 -8.60 7.37
C GLU A 157 31.76 -8.60 8.03
N ASP A 158 31.03 -7.49 7.95
CA ASP A 158 29.68 -7.38 8.48
C ASP A 158 28.72 -8.28 7.71
N LEU A 159 28.79 -8.29 6.38
CA LEU A 159 28.01 -9.20 5.55
C LEU A 159 28.33 -10.66 5.87
N LYS A 160 29.62 -11.00 5.99
CA LYS A 160 30.11 -12.32 6.39
C LYS A 160 29.51 -12.76 7.72
N PHE A 161 29.57 -11.89 8.72
CA PHE A 161 29.01 -12.17 10.04
C PHE A 161 27.49 -12.38 10.01
N ILE A 162 26.75 -11.54 9.29
CA ILE A 162 25.27 -11.65 9.20
C ILE A 162 24.86 -12.96 8.52
N LEU A 163 25.53 -13.34 7.43
CA LEU A 163 25.24 -14.58 6.72
C LEU A 163 25.62 -15.81 7.56
N ALA A 164 26.71 -15.76 8.33
CA ALA A 164 27.04 -16.81 9.30
C ALA A 164 25.96 -16.94 10.38
N CYS A 165 25.46 -15.82 10.93
CA CYS A 165 24.33 -15.84 11.86
C CYS A 165 23.04 -16.41 11.25
N LEU A 166 22.77 -16.11 9.96
CA LEU A 166 21.62 -16.63 9.24
C LEU A 166 21.71 -18.15 9.03
N PHE A 167 22.90 -18.63 8.70
CA PHE A 167 23.16 -20.06 8.52
C PHE A 167 22.97 -20.83 9.83
N HIS A 168 23.49 -20.30 10.94
CA HIS A 168 23.39 -20.95 12.24
C HIS A 168 22.04 -20.75 12.95
N LEU A 169 20.98 -20.32 12.27
CA LEU A 169 19.66 -20.23 12.90
C LEU A 169 19.22 -21.61 13.43
N ASP A 170 19.01 -21.71 14.75
CA ASP A 170 18.68 -22.98 15.42
C ASP A 170 17.16 -23.25 15.41
N LYS A 171 16.35 -22.24 15.75
CA LYS A 171 14.91 -22.41 15.94
C LYS A 171 14.08 -21.25 15.39
N ILE A 172 12.91 -21.59 14.86
CA ILE A 172 11.86 -20.66 14.40
C ILE A 172 10.54 -20.89 15.15
N GLY A 173 9.68 -19.87 15.17
CA GLY A 173 8.32 -19.97 15.69
C GLY A 173 8.19 -19.82 17.20
N GLY A 174 6.97 -20.06 17.68
CA GLY A 174 6.59 -20.03 19.10
C GLY A 174 6.98 -21.30 19.85
N MET A 175 6.87 -21.24 21.18
CA MET A 175 7.09 -22.39 22.09
C MET A 175 8.45 -23.09 21.97
N LYS A 176 9.49 -22.37 21.54
CA LYS A 176 10.89 -22.87 21.36
C LYS A 176 11.45 -23.61 22.59
N SER A 177 10.99 -23.27 23.79
CA SER A 177 11.39 -23.92 25.06
C SER A 177 10.89 -25.36 25.20
N ARG A 178 9.92 -25.78 24.38
CA ARG A 178 9.38 -27.15 24.35
C ARG A 178 10.11 -28.07 23.37
N GLY A 179 11.28 -27.65 22.89
CA GLY A 179 12.08 -28.43 21.94
C GLY A 179 11.56 -28.40 20.50
N ILE A 180 10.53 -27.61 20.20
CA ILE A 180 9.97 -27.49 18.84
C ILE A 180 10.61 -26.34 18.05
N GLY A 181 10.44 -26.38 16.73
CA GLY A 181 10.82 -25.32 15.81
C GLY A 181 12.26 -25.40 15.32
N LYS A 182 12.96 -26.52 15.50
CA LYS A 182 14.34 -26.69 15.01
C LYS A 182 14.39 -26.62 13.49
N VAL A 183 15.35 -25.88 12.96
CA VAL A 183 15.49 -25.64 11.51
C VAL A 183 16.88 -25.93 10.99
N ARG A 184 16.98 -26.03 9.66
CA ARG A 184 18.21 -25.99 8.87
C ARG A 184 18.09 -24.90 7.80
N VAL A 185 19.18 -24.19 7.51
CA VAL A 185 19.17 -23.06 6.57
C VAL A 185 20.14 -23.29 5.41
N LYS A 186 19.67 -23.01 4.19
CA LYS A 186 20.50 -22.88 2.98
C LYS A 186 20.58 -21.43 2.54
N ILE A 187 21.74 -20.99 2.08
CA ILE A 187 21.95 -19.63 1.53
C ILE A 187 22.28 -19.77 0.04
N ASN A 188 21.48 -19.12 -0.82
CA ASN A 188 21.56 -19.23 -2.28
C ASN A 188 21.62 -20.69 -2.76
N GLY A 189 20.85 -21.57 -2.12
CA GLY A 189 20.82 -23.00 -2.43
C GLY A 189 21.97 -23.84 -1.85
N ASN A 190 22.93 -23.21 -1.18
CA ASN A 190 24.13 -23.87 -0.66
C ASN A 190 24.07 -24.10 0.86
N TYR A 191 24.71 -25.19 1.29
CA TYR A 191 25.11 -25.41 2.68
C TYR A 191 26.52 -24.85 2.90
N LEU A 192 26.75 -24.17 4.02
CA LEU A 192 28.07 -23.63 4.36
C LEU A 192 28.95 -24.69 5.01
N GLU A 193 30.25 -24.38 5.03
CA GLU A 193 31.26 -25.16 5.71
C GLU A 193 31.04 -25.17 7.24
N GLY A 194 31.11 -26.35 7.89
CA GLY A 194 30.97 -26.56 9.33
C GLY A 194 29.64 -27.18 9.82
N GLU A 195 28.77 -27.70 8.94
CA GLU A 195 27.53 -28.37 9.36
C GLU A 195 27.72 -29.89 9.60
N ASN A 196 27.52 -30.33 10.85
CA ASN A 196 27.57 -31.75 11.19
C ASN A 196 26.51 -32.55 10.41
N GLY A 197 26.96 -33.47 9.56
CA GLY A 197 26.13 -34.45 8.86
C GLY A 197 25.61 -34.00 7.49
N VAL A 198 26.21 -33.00 6.86
CA VAL A 198 25.88 -32.54 5.49
C VAL A 198 27.17 -32.29 4.69
N VAL A 199 27.17 -32.62 3.39
CA VAL A 199 28.28 -32.26 2.50
C VAL A 199 28.20 -30.77 2.20
N GLU A 200 29.23 -30.04 2.62
CA GLU A 200 29.39 -28.61 2.38
C GLU A 200 29.42 -28.35 0.88
N THR A 201 28.66 -27.35 0.41
CA THR A 201 28.58 -27.07 -1.04
C THR A 201 29.33 -25.81 -1.41
N LYS A 202 29.58 -24.90 -0.46
CA LYS A 202 30.24 -23.62 -0.75
C LYS A 202 30.74 -22.87 0.50
N SER A 203 31.94 -22.31 0.42
CA SER A 203 32.44 -21.35 1.42
C SER A 203 31.67 -20.03 1.37
N LEU A 204 31.60 -19.36 2.52
CA LEU A 204 30.94 -18.06 2.64
C LEU A 204 31.62 -16.98 1.80
N ASP A 205 32.95 -17.00 1.74
CA ASP A 205 33.74 -16.03 0.96
C ASP A 205 33.43 -16.13 -0.53
N LYS A 206 33.22 -17.36 -1.04
CA LYS A 206 32.81 -17.58 -2.43
C LYS A 206 31.43 -17.00 -2.70
N ILE A 207 30.46 -17.23 -1.80
CA ILE A 207 29.10 -16.64 -1.90
C ILE A 207 29.16 -15.11 -1.94
N ILE A 208 29.94 -14.48 -1.04
CA ILE A 208 30.10 -13.02 -0.98
C ILE A 208 30.73 -12.49 -2.28
N SER A 209 31.74 -13.18 -2.79
CA SER A 209 32.42 -12.78 -4.03
C SER A 209 31.49 -12.79 -5.25
N GLU A 210 30.55 -13.74 -5.32
CA GLU A 210 29.57 -13.82 -6.40
C GLU A 210 28.53 -12.71 -6.28
N LEU A 211 28.01 -12.47 -5.07
CA LEU A 211 27.07 -11.38 -4.81
C LEU A 211 27.63 -10.01 -5.22
N LYS A 212 28.94 -9.76 -4.98
CA LYS A 212 29.58 -8.49 -5.37
C LYS A 212 29.95 -8.39 -6.85
N ARG A 213 30.07 -9.50 -7.58
CA ARG A 213 30.37 -9.48 -9.03
C ARG A 213 29.15 -9.12 -9.87
N GLU A 214 27.96 -9.53 -9.45
CA GLU A 214 26.69 -9.24 -10.15
C GLU A 214 26.36 -7.74 -10.20
N ASP A 215 26.89 -6.94 -9.27
CA ASP A 215 26.53 -5.52 -9.07
C ASP A 215 27.45 -4.50 -9.79
N LYS A 216 28.46 -4.92 -10.57
CA LYS A 216 29.25 -3.99 -11.41
C LYS A 216 28.46 -3.54 -12.65
N LYS A 217 27.38 -2.76 -12.46
CA LYS A 217 26.73 -2.01 -13.55
C LYS A 217 26.47 -0.55 -13.19
N ALA A 218 27.29 0.29 -13.81
CA ALA A 218 27.11 1.70 -14.17
C ALA A 218 26.39 2.60 -13.15
N SER A 219 27.18 3.26 -12.30
CA SER A 219 26.81 4.60 -11.84
C SER A 219 26.98 5.56 -13.02
N THR A 220 25.94 5.69 -13.83
CA THR A 220 25.85 6.83 -14.77
C THR A 220 25.59 8.07 -13.92
N GLU A 221 26.53 9.01 -13.91
CA GLU A 221 26.27 10.36 -13.39
C GLU A 221 25.06 10.93 -14.13
N LEU A 222 24.06 11.41 -13.39
CA LEU A 222 22.99 12.25 -13.93
C LEU A 222 23.63 13.59 -14.26
N LYS A 223 23.83 13.87 -15.56
CA LYS A 223 24.52 15.07 -16.02
C LYS A 223 23.55 16.21 -16.39
N THR A 224 22.25 15.93 -16.52
CA THR A 224 21.27 16.91 -16.98
C THR A 224 19.99 16.94 -16.16
N ASP A 225 19.37 18.13 -16.09
CA ASP A 225 18.03 18.35 -15.52
C ASP A 225 16.91 18.10 -16.56
N GLU A 226 17.15 17.26 -17.59
CA GLU A 226 16.13 16.97 -18.61
C GLU A 226 15.24 15.82 -18.13
N PHE A 227 13.93 16.09 -18.01
CA PHE A 227 12.96 15.12 -17.50
C PHE A 227 11.95 14.69 -18.57
N VAL A 228 11.67 13.39 -18.61
CA VAL A 228 10.72 12.77 -19.56
C VAL A 228 9.53 12.20 -18.79
N LYS A 229 8.33 12.36 -19.37
CA LYS A 229 7.08 11.82 -18.82
C LYS A 229 6.85 10.39 -19.30
N TYR A 230 6.39 9.53 -18.39
CA TYR A 230 6.06 8.13 -18.63
C TYR A 230 4.73 7.78 -17.99
N ASN A 231 4.01 6.84 -18.60
CA ASN A 231 2.96 6.10 -17.91
C ASN A 231 3.62 4.99 -17.10
N TYR A 232 3.11 4.68 -15.91
CA TYR A 232 3.59 3.58 -15.10
C TYR A 232 2.48 2.63 -14.68
N THR A 233 2.87 1.37 -14.50
CA THR A 233 2.07 0.35 -13.82
C THR A 233 2.80 -0.04 -12.53
N LEU A 234 2.11 0.05 -11.40
CA LEU A 234 2.57 -0.37 -10.08
C LEU A 234 1.89 -1.70 -9.72
N GLU A 235 2.64 -2.78 -9.76
CA GLU A 235 2.19 -4.12 -9.35
C GLU A 235 2.59 -4.38 -7.89
N LEU A 236 1.63 -4.64 -7.02
CA LEU A 236 1.89 -5.01 -5.63
C LEU A 236 2.33 -6.48 -5.59
N GLU A 237 3.54 -6.76 -5.08
CA GLU A 237 4.04 -8.13 -4.93
C GLU A 237 3.92 -8.65 -3.50
N GLU A 238 3.73 -7.75 -2.53
CA GLU A 238 3.52 -8.07 -1.13
C GLU A 238 2.41 -7.19 -0.53
N PRO A 239 1.74 -7.65 0.54
CA PRO A 239 0.78 -6.84 1.27
C PRO A 239 1.39 -5.50 1.68
N ILE A 240 0.58 -4.45 1.70
CA ILE A 240 1.02 -3.08 1.94
C ILE A 240 0.28 -2.46 3.11
N VAL A 241 1.00 -1.66 3.91
CA VAL A 241 0.45 -0.86 5.01
C VAL A 241 0.62 0.61 4.68
N LEU A 242 -0.46 1.26 4.29
CA LEU A 242 -0.47 2.69 3.97
C LEU A 242 -1.07 3.44 5.17
N LYS A 243 -0.26 3.86 6.15
CA LYS A 243 -0.77 4.50 7.37
C LYS A 243 -1.69 5.69 7.05
N SER A 244 -2.95 5.63 7.47
CA SER A 244 -3.88 6.77 7.50
C SER A 244 -3.80 7.45 8.86
N ILE A 245 -4.19 6.72 9.91
CA ILE A 245 -4.27 7.19 11.29
C ILE A 245 -3.58 6.17 12.19
N GLU A 246 -2.97 6.63 13.28
CA GLU A 246 -2.41 5.77 14.36
C GLU A 246 -3.06 6.18 15.69
N LEU A 247 -3.91 5.29 16.22
CA LEU A 247 -4.63 5.46 17.49
C LEU A 247 -4.02 4.53 18.53
N GLY A 248 -3.11 5.06 19.36
CA GLY A 248 -2.31 4.24 20.26
C GLY A 248 -1.52 3.18 19.48
N ASN A 249 -1.80 1.91 19.76
CA ASN A 249 -1.13 0.78 19.09
C ASN A 249 -1.89 0.24 17.86
N TYR A 250 -2.96 0.90 17.44
CA TYR A 250 -3.72 0.54 16.25
C TYR A 250 -3.37 1.45 15.06
N ILE A 251 -2.99 0.84 13.94
CA ILE A 251 -2.69 1.55 12.69
C ILE A 251 -3.79 1.21 11.67
N LYS A 252 -4.53 2.24 11.28
CA LYS A 252 -5.52 2.18 10.20
C LYS A 252 -4.85 2.45 8.86
N THR A 253 -5.15 1.64 7.85
CA THR A 253 -4.61 1.82 6.50
C THR A 253 -5.55 2.67 5.63
N ARG A 254 -4.98 3.60 4.84
CA ARG A 254 -5.72 4.42 3.87
C ARG A 254 -6.08 3.61 2.63
N ASN A 255 -7.02 4.12 1.87
CA ASN A 255 -7.62 3.41 0.75
C ASN A 255 -7.05 3.78 -0.63
N SER A 256 -5.94 4.51 -0.71
CA SER A 256 -5.30 4.94 -1.96
C SER A 256 -3.78 5.03 -1.81
N VAL A 257 -3.04 4.86 -2.91
CA VAL A 257 -1.59 5.05 -2.97
C VAL A 257 -1.30 6.44 -3.54
N GLN A 258 -0.85 7.34 -2.69
CA GLN A 258 -0.53 8.72 -3.09
C GLN A 258 0.76 8.81 -3.91
N GLY A 259 0.83 9.79 -4.81
CA GLY A 259 2.01 10.06 -5.64
C GLY A 259 3.27 10.32 -4.81
N SER A 260 3.14 11.00 -3.68
CA SER A 260 4.23 11.19 -2.70
C SER A 260 4.86 9.88 -2.22
N THR A 261 4.08 8.80 -2.11
CA THR A 261 4.56 7.48 -1.69
C THR A 261 5.34 6.80 -2.82
N VAL A 262 4.84 6.88 -4.06
CA VAL A 262 5.52 6.35 -5.26
C VAL A 262 6.82 7.11 -5.51
N ARG A 263 6.75 8.44 -5.51
CA ARG A 263 7.90 9.35 -5.64
C ARG A 263 8.96 9.07 -4.59
N GLY A 264 8.58 8.98 -3.32
CA GLY A 264 9.52 8.70 -2.23
C GLY A 264 10.24 7.35 -2.38
N ALA A 265 9.54 6.33 -2.89
CA ALA A 265 10.15 5.01 -3.10
C ALA A 265 11.10 4.98 -4.31
N LEU A 266 10.80 5.73 -5.37
CA LEU A 266 11.71 5.93 -6.50
C LEU A 266 12.97 6.70 -6.09
N ILE A 267 12.81 7.79 -5.33
CA ILE A 267 13.95 8.56 -4.79
C ILE A 267 14.84 7.64 -3.93
N GLU A 268 14.25 6.82 -3.05
CA GLU A 268 15.01 5.87 -2.24
C GLU A 268 15.72 4.82 -3.11
N TYR A 269 15.05 4.30 -4.14
CA TYR A 269 15.64 3.34 -5.07
C TYR A 269 16.89 3.91 -5.76
N PHE A 270 16.80 5.12 -6.31
CA PHE A 270 17.93 5.76 -6.98
C PHE A 270 19.01 6.22 -6.00
N CYS A 271 18.64 6.73 -4.83
CA CYS A 271 19.62 7.11 -3.80
C CYS A 271 20.49 5.92 -3.36
N ARG A 272 19.91 4.72 -3.23
CA ARG A 272 20.66 3.49 -2.94
C ARG A 272 21.64 3.09 -4.05
N LYS A 273 21.39 3.52 -5.29
CA LYS A 273 22.29 3.33 -6.45
C LYS A 273 23.34 4.43 -6.60
N GLY A 274 23.40 5.39 -5.67
CA GLY A 274 24.41 6.46 -5.66
C GLY A 274 24.05 7.70 -6.49
N TYR A 275 22.80 7.86 -6.92
CA TYR A 275 22.34 9.06 -7.63
C TYR A 275 22.19 10.27 -6.68
N ASP A 276 22.48 11.48 -7.17
CA ASP A 276 22.38 12.72 -6.37
C ASP A 276 20.93 13.05 -6.00
N LEU A 277 20.70 13.24 -4.70
CA LEU A 277 19.41 13.61 -4.13
C LEU A 277 18.88 14.95 -4.68
N ASN A 278 19.74 15.89 -5.07
CA ASN A 278 19.30 17.19 -5.59
C ASN A 278 18.53 17.07 -6.91
N VAL A 279 19.01 16.22 -7.83
CA VAL A 279 18.30 15.91 -9.08
C VAL A 279 17.02 15.10 -8.78
N LEU A 280 17.12 14.10 -7.90
CA LEU A 280 15.98 13.21 -7.57
C LEU A 280 14.79 13.93 -6.91
N LYS A 281 15.00 15.09 -6.27
CA LYS A 281 13.91 15.92 -5.73
C LYS A 281 12.96 16.45 -6.82
N ASN A 282 13.40 16.51 -8.07
CA ASN A 282 12.58 16.99 -9.18
C ASN A 282 11.73 15.89 -9.84
N ILE A 283 11.84 14.63 -9.38
CA ILE A 283 10.94 13.55 -9.82
C ILE A 283 9.51 13.93 -9.48
N GLU A 284 8.60 13.73 -10.44
CA GLU A 284 7.16 13.87 -10.23
C GLU A 284 6.49 12.50 -10.33
N ALA A 285 5.48 12.25 -9.50
CA ALA A 285 4.67 11.04 -9.61
C ALA A 285 3.21 11.32 -9.26
N SER A 286 2.30 10.79 -10.07
CA SER A 286 0.87 10.76 -9.78
C SER A 286 0.53 9.78 -8.68
N ASP A 287 -0.66 9.94 -8.09
CA ASP A 287 -1.35 8.85 -7.39
C ASP A 287 -1.43 7.60 -8.27
N ALA A 288 -1.33 6.42 -7.64
CA ALA A 288 -1.52 5.16 -8.32
C ALA A 288 -2.99 4.73 -8.18
N THR A 289 -3.71 4.72 -9.30
CA THR A 289 -5.15 4.46 -9.40
C THR A 289 -5.41 3.10 -10.06
N ARG A 290 -6.65 2.61 -10.02
CA ARG A 290 -7.02 1.36 -10.72
C ARG A 290 -6.90 1.53 -12.24
N GLU A 291 -6.72 0.41 -12.96
CA GLU A 291 -6.52 0.40 -14.43
C GLU A 291 -7.65 1.07 -15.22
N ASP A 292 -8.89 1.09 -14.70
CA ASP A 292 -10.02 1.82 -15.29
C ASP A 292 -9.88 3.36 -15.16
N ASN A 293 -8.94 3.82 -14.34
CA ASN A 293 -8.61 5.21 -14.04
C ASN A 293 -9.84 6.07 -13.66
N LYS A 294 -10.92 5.41 -13.21
CA LYS A 294 -12.17 6.06 -12.82
C LYS A 294 -12.09 6.42 -11.34
N VAL A 295 -11.85 7.69 -11.08
CA VAL A 295 -11.97 8.25 -9.73
C VAL A 295 -13.45 8.21 -9.31
N SER A 296 -13.71 7.72 -8.10
CA SER A 296 -15.05 7.76 -7.53
C SER A 296 -15.40 9.20 -7.20
N LEU A 297 -16.14 9.86 -8.09
CA LEU A 297 -16.60 11.22 -7.87
C LEU A 297 -17.62 11.27 -6.74
N ALA A 298 -17.55 12.32 -5.93
CA ALA A 298 -18.45 12.58 -4.81
C ALA A 298 -19.90 12.82 -5.26
N SER A 299 -20.10 13.08 -6.55
CA SER A 299 -21.40 13.22 -7.20
C SER A 299 -22.05 11.89 -7.60
N LEU A 300 -21.36 10.75 -7.47
CA LEU A 300 -21.93 9.44 -7.78
C LEU A 300 -22.75 8.91 -6.61
N PHE A 301 -24.02 8.64 -6.88
CA PHE A 301 -24.98 8.09 -5.93
C PHE A 301 -25.50 6.74 -6.43
N GLU A 302 -25.99 5.92 -5.51
CA GLU A 302 -26.63 4.65 -5.79
C GLU A 302 -27.90 4.49 -4.95
N THR A 303 -28.86 3.67 -5.40
CA THR A 303 -30.07 3.39 -4.62
C THR A 303 -29.71 2.75 -3.28
N LYS A 304 -30.39 3.15 -2.21
CA LYS A 304 -30.17 2.60 -0.86
C LYS A 304 -30.36 1.08 -0.83
N TYR A 305 -31.33 0.58 -1.58
CA TYR A 305 -31.64 -0.84 -1.72
C TYR A 305 -31.48 -1.29 -3.18
N GLU A 306 -31.26 -2.60 -3.36
CA GLU A 306 -31.28 -3.23 -4.67
C GLU A 306 -32.70 -3.18 -5.26
N ILE A 307 -32.80 -2.81 -6.53
CA ILE A 307 -34.08 -2.70 -7.22
C ILE A 307 -34.35 -4.02 -7.92
N LYS A 308 -35.48 -4.66 -7.58
CA LYS A 308 -35.88 -5.96 -8.13
C LYS A 308 -36.00 -5.93 -9.65
N ASN A 309 -36.61 -4.85 -10.17
CA ASN A 309 -36.83 -4.66 -11.61
C ASN A 309 -35.54 -4.40 -12.39
N GLU A 310 -34.42 -4.14 -11.71
CA GLU A 310 -33.09 -3.91 -12.29
C GLU A 310 -32.15 -5.11 -12.03
N GLY A 311 -32.75 -6.31 -11.89
CA GLY A 311 -32.01 -7.55 -11.67
C GLY A 311 -31.37 -7.67 -10.30
N ASN A 312 -32.01 -7.13 -9.25
CA ASN A 312 -31.49 -7.06 -7.88
C ASN A 312 -30.12 -6.37 -7.82
N LYS A 313 -30.04 -5.18 -8.41
CA LYS A 313 -28.83 -4.33 -8.35
C LYS A 313 -29.18 -2.96 -7.84
N LYS A 314 -28.19 -2.31 -7.21
CA LYS A 314 -28.28 -0.89 -6.92
C LYS A 314 -28.10 -0.09 -8.21
N VAL A 315 -29.03 0.82 -8.48
CA VAL A 315 -28.99 1.70 -9.66
C VAL A 315 -28.12 2.91 -9.33
N LYS A 316 -27.21 3.27 -10.24
CA LYS A 316 -26.29 4.40 -10.05
C LYS A 316 -26.76 5.63 -10.81
N ILE A 317 -26.53 6.80 -10.23
CA ILE A 317 -26.82 8.10 -10.82
C ILE A 317 -25.68 9.08 -10.52
N ASP A 318 -25.42 10.00 -11.44
CA ASP A 318 -24.50 11.11 -11.20
C ASP A 318 -25.30 12.38 -10.96
N LYS A 319 -25.18 12.94 -9.76
CA LYS A 319 -25.93 14.12 -9.34
C LYS A 319 -25.45 15.45 -9.92
N VAL A 320 -24.33 15.46 -10.66
CA VAL A 320 -24.03 16.59 -11.56
C VAL A 320 -24.99 16.59 -12.74
N ILE A 321 -25.41 15.43 -13.24
CA ILE A 321 -26.32 15.31 -14.39
C ILE A 321 -27.78 15.36 -13.96
N SER A 322 -28.19 14.54 -12.99
CA SER A 322 -29.58 14.48 -12.54
C SER A 322 -29.71 14.98 -11.11
N SER A 323 -30.63 15.92 -10.90
CA SER A 323 -30.98 16.41 -9.56
C SER A 323 -31.93 15.48 -8.77
N ASP A 324 -32.23 14.27 -9.27
CA ASP A 324 -33.19 13.36 -8.63
C ASP A 324 -32.73 12.90 -7.24
N THR A 325 -33.69 12.90 -6.31
CA THR A 325 -33.48 12.48 -4.92
C THR A 325 -33.85 11.02 -4.69
N GLU A 326 -34.80 10.50 -5.47
CA GLU A 326 -35.38 9.16 -5.34
C GLU A 326 -35.46 8.44 -6.70
N TYR A 327 -35.41 7.11 -6.67
CA TYR A 327 -35.73 6.27 -7.81
C TYR A 327 -37.23 6.23 -8.06
N LYS A 328 -37.65 5.75 -9.23
CA LYS A 328 -39.06 5.71 -9.69
C LYS A 328 -40.03 5.02 -8.72
N ASP A 329 -39.53 4.15 -7.83
CA ASP A 329 -40.31 3.42 -6.82
C ASP A 329 -40.29 4.08 -5.42
N GLY A 330 -39.71 5.28 -5.29
CA GLY A 330 -39.52 6.00 -4.02
C GLY A 330 -38.24 5.62 -3.27
N THR A 331 -37.39 4.73 -3.80
CA THR A 331 -36.13 4.37 -3.14
C THR A 331 -35.14 5.53 -3.18
N LYS A 332 -34.71 6.02 -2.01
CA LYS A 332 -33.74 7.13 -1.91
C LYS A 332 -32.36 6.76 -2.44
N TYR A 333 -31.69 7.74 -3.05
CA TYR A 333 -30.29 7.65 -3.42
C TYR A 333 -29.35 8.01 -2.26
N GLU A 334 -28.30 7.22 -2.06
CA GLU A 334 -27.20 7.47 -1.12
C GLU A 334 -25.87 7.63 -1.86
N ARG A 335 -24.87 8.27 -1.25
CA ARG A 335 -23.56 8.43 -1.88
C ARG A 335 -22.93 7.07 -2.13
N SER A 336 -22.50 6.82 -3.36
CA SER A 336 -21.76 5.61 -3.69
C SER A 336 -20.35 5.71 -3.11
N SER A 337 -19.95 4.71 -2.33
CA SER A 337 -18.59 4.64 -1.80
C SER A 337 -17.78 3.66 -2.64
N SER A 338 -16.96 4.18 -3.56
CA SER A 338 -15.95 3.37 -4.24
C SER A 338 -14.56 3.83 -3.80
N SER A 339 -13.83 2.93 -3.16
CA SER A 339 -12.48 3.18 -2.70
C SER A 339 -11.49 2.36 -3.52
N ASP A 340 -10.30 2.91 -3.83
CA ASP A 340 -9.28 2.19 -4.62
C ASP A 340 -8.86 0.90 -3.88
N PHE A 341 -8.85 0.94 -2.55
CA PHE A 341 -8.59 -0.18 -1.66
C PHE A 341 -9.60 -0.29 -0.51
N LYS A 342 -9.72 -1.50 0.05
CA LYS A 342 -10.28 -1.74 1.39
C LYS A 342 -9.24 -2.51 2.20
N ALA A 343 -9.18 -2.26 3.51
CA ALA A 343 -8.34 -3.07 4.38
C ALA A 343 -8.80 -4.54 4.28
N THR A 344 -7.87 -5.43 3.98
CA THR A 344 -8.17 -6.85 3.73
C THR A 344 -7.84 -7.73 4.93
N GLY A 345 -7.08 -7.21 5.89
CA GLY A 345 -6.66 -7.98 7.06
C GLY A 345 -5.94 -7.16 8.11
N ASN A 346 -5.70 -7.80 9.25
CA ASN A 346 -5.02 -7.24 10.41
C ASN A 346 -3.77 -8.06 10.75
N GLU A 347 -2.68 -7.36 11.06
CA GLU A 347 -1.44 -7.93 11.58
C GLU A 347 -1.33 -7.56 13.06
N ILE A 348 -1.54 -8.55 13.93
CA ILE A 348 -1.41 -8.38 15.38
C ILE A 348 -0.01 -8.80 15.83
N SER A 349 0.61 -8.03 16.71
CA SER A 349 1.93 -8.34 17.25
C SER A 349 2.15 -7.80 18.65
N VAL A 350 3.12 -8.37 19.36
CA VAL A 350 3.48 -7.97 20.73
C VAL A 350 4.95 -7.61 20.83
N LYS A 351 5.31 -6.74 21.79
CA LYS A 351 6.71 -6.56 22.22
C LYS A 351 7.05 -7.61 23.28
N ILE A 352 8.20 -8.26 23.14
CA ILE A 352 8.68 -9.30 24.06
C ILE A 352 9.90 -8.79 24.77
N SER A 353 9.88 -8.80 26.11
CA SER A 353 11.03 -8.48 26.94
C SER A 353 12.15 -9.49 26.69
N THR A 354 13.34 -9.01 26.33
CA THR A 354 14.51 -9.87 26.09
C THR A 354 14.96 -10.61 27.35
N LYS A 355 14.82 -9.98 28.52
CA LYS A 355 15.18 -10.55 29.84
C LYS A 355 14.12 -11.54 30.35
N LEU A 356 12.84 -11.17 30.30
CA LEU A 356 11.76 -11.98 30.89
C LEU A 356 11.20 -13.03 29.92
N LYS A 357 11.44 -12.86 28.61
CA LYS A 357 10.86 -13.66 27.51
C LYS A 357 9.33 -13.71 27.58
N SER A 358 8.70 -12.64 28.07
CA SER A 358 7.26 -12.43 28.18
C SER A 358 6.82 -11.19 27.40
N ALA A 359 5.54 -11.11 27.06
CA ALA A 359 4.97 -9.90 26.48
C ALA A 359 5.10 -8.73 27.47
N GLU A 360 5.49 -7.56 26.99
CA GLU A 360 5.52 -6.33 27.77
C GLU A 360 4.10 -5.77 27.95
N ASN A 361 3.80 -5.23 29.12
CA ASN A 361 2.46 -4.74 29.44
C ASN A 361 2.09 -3.56 28.53
N GLY A 362 0.86 -3.54 28.01
CA GLY A 362 0.38 -2.51 27.08
C GLY A 362 1.01 -2.53 25.69
N MET A 363 1.89 -3.48 25.36
CA MET A 363 2.62 -3.52 24.08
C MET A 363 2.01 -4.51 23.09
N LEU A 364 0.70 -4.41 22.86
CA LEU A 364 -0.04 -5.12 21.82
C LEU A 364 -0.35 -4.17 20.66
N PHE A 365 0.11 -4.49 19.47
CA PHE A 365 -0.03 -3.70 18.25
C PHE A 365 -0.94 -4.38 17.25
N ASN A 366 -1.86 -3.62 16.65
CA ASN A 366 -2.70 -4.07 15.55
C ASN A 366 -2.45 -3.15 14.33
N THR A 367 -2.19 -3.74 13.18
CA THR A 367 -1.94 -2.99 11.94
C THR A 367 -2.80 -3.53 10.83
N GLU A 368 -3.66 -2.70 10.26
CA GLU A 368 -4.38 -3.04 9.04
C GLU A 368 -3.45 -3.07 7.84
N TYR A 369 -3.65 -4.04 6.94
CA TYR A 369 -2.95 -4.11 5.67
C TYR A 369 -3.92 -4.35 4.51
N ILE A 370 -3.47 -3.96 3.32
CA ILE A 370 -4.09 -4.26 2.04
C ILE A 370 -3.31 -5.40 1.41
N ASN A 371 -4.01 -6.43 0.95
CA ASN A 371 -3.38 -7.57 0.29
C ASN A 371 -2.89 -7.21 -1.10
N ASN A 372 -1.92 -7.97 -1.60
CA ASN A 372 -1.39 -7.75 -2.93
C ASN A 372 -2.20 -8.41 -4.04
N THR A 373 -3.15 -9.31 -3.76
CA THR A 373 -3.97 -9.99 -4.78
C THR A 373 -5.41 -9.48 -4.79
N LYS A 374 -6.06 -9.51 -5.96
CA LYS A 374 -7.48 -9.14 -6.12
C LYS A 374 -8.41 -10.06 -5.30
N GLU A 375 -9.57 -9.56 -4.86
CA GLU A 375 -10.62 -10.42 -4.25
C GLU A 375 -11.44 -11.09 -5.35
N GLU A 376 -11.79 -12.37 -5.21
CA GLU A 376 -12.75 -13.03 -6.09
C GLU A 376 -14.18 -12.57 -5.73
N ASP A 377 -15.02 -12.35 -6.75
CA ASP A 377 -16.43 -12.05 -6.54
C ASP A 377 -17.13 -13.20 -5.79
N LYS A 378 -17.72 -12.87 -4.64
CA LYS A 378 -18.40 -13.81 -3.71
C LYS A 378 -19.60 -14.56 -4.31
N ASN A 379 -19.92 -14.37 -5.60
CA ASN A 379 -21.09 -14.94 -6.26
C ASN A 379 -20.89 -16.40 -6.74
N ASN A 380 -19.66 -16.93 -6.74
CA ASN A 380 -19.41 -18.34 -7.03
C ASN A 380 -19.52 -19.22 -5.77
N LYS A 381 -20.66 -19.18 -5.08
CA LYS A 381 -20.97 -20.11 -3.97
C LYS A 381 -21.28 -21.54 -4.41
N GLN A 382 -21.29 -21.83 -5.71
CA GLN A 382 -21.45 -23.19 -6.24
C GLN A 382 -20.11 -23.74 -6.74
N LYS A 383 -19.28 -24.22 -5.80
CA LYS A 383 -18.36 -25.36 -5.93
C LYS A 383 -17.45 -25.40 -4.70
N ASN A 384 -17.36 -26.57 -4.05
CA ASN A 384 -16.36 -26.89 -3.01
C ASN A 384 -14.94 -27.03 -3.61
N GLU A 385 -14.57 -26.18 -4.58
CA GLU A 385 -13.22 -26.09 -5.12
C GLU A 385 -12.59 -24.84 -4.51
N ILE A 386 -11.46 -25.00 -3.81
CA ILE A 386 -10.67 -23.86 -3.35
C ILE A 386 -10.07 -23.20 -4.60
N LYS A 387 -10.72 -22.16 -5.12
CA LYS A 387 -10.16 -21.29 -6.15
C LYS A 387 -9.38 -20.18 -5.47
N PHE A 388 -8.10 -20.09 -5.83
CA PHE A 388 -7.14 -19.17 -5.23
C PHE A 388 -6.93 -17.98 -6.18
N PRO A 389 -7.07 -16.73 -5.71
CA PRO A 389 -6.86 -15.55 -6.54
C PRO A 389 -5.40 -15.47 -7.01
N THR A 390 -5.18 -15.46 -8.32
CA THR A 390 -3.83 -15.63 -8.92
C THR A 390 -3.20 -14.34 -9.45
N GLU A 391 -3.91 -13.21 -9.43
CA GLU A 391 -3.40 -11.95 -9.96
C GLU A 391 -3.11 -10.92 -8.88
N ASN A 392 -1.90 -10.36 -8.96
CA ASN A 392 -1.51 -9.18 -8.19
C ASN A 392 -2.35 -7.96 -8.60
N ILE A 393 -2.58 -7.08 -7.64
CA ILE A 393 -3.20 -5.78 -7.87
C ILE A 393 -2.21 -4.94 -8.67
N LYS A 394 -2.69 -4.46 -9.82
CA LYS A 394 -1.99 -3.50 -10.67
C LYS A 394 -2.71 -2.17 -10.60
N LEU A 395 -1.93 -1.13 -10.37
CA LEU A 395 -2.36 0.26 -10.40
C LEU A 395 -1.64 0.96 -11.54
N VAL A 396 -2.19 2.06 -12.02
CA VAL A 396 -1.63 2.88 -13.08
C VAL A 396 -1.45 4.31 -12.63
N GLY A 397 -0.55 5.03 -13.29
CA GLY A 397 -0.34 6.45 -13.09
C GLY A 397 0.66 6.98 -14.10
N ASP A 398 1.15 8.20 -13.87
CA ASP A 398 2.23 8.80 -14.64
C ASP A 398 3.31 9.39 -13.74
N LEU A 399 4.52 9.41 -14.28
CA LEU A 399 5.71 9.85 -13.59
C LEU A 399 6.61 10.64 -14.54
N LYS A 400 7.41 11.52 -13.96
CA LYS A 400 8.40 12.33 -14.66
C LYS A 400 9.77 12.02 -14.07
N LEU A 401 10.64 11.44 -14.90
CA LEU A 401 11.98 10.97 -14.49
C LEU A 401 13.07 11.64 -15.33
N PRO A 402 14.30 11.74 -14.80
CA PRO A 402 15.47 12.12 -15.59
C PRO A 402 15.63 11.23 -16.81
N LYS A 403 15.99 11.84 -17.95
CA LYS A 403 16.08 11.19 -19.27
C LYS A 403 17.11 10.06 -19.31
N GLU A 404 18.14 10.13 -18.47
CA GLU A 404 19.21 9.13 -18.38
C GLU A 404 18.74 7.81 -17.75
N ILE A 405 17.55 7.79 -17.12
CA ILE A 405 16.96 6.58 -16.56
C ILE A 405 16.37 5.74 -17.69
N SER A 406 17.19 4.82 -18.22
CA SER A 406 16.82 3.90 -19.31
C SER A 406 16.14 2.62 -18.85
N GLN A 407 16.14 2.34 -17.54
CA GLN A 407 15.56 1.13 -16.97
C GLN A 407 14.03 1.19 -17.01
N GLU A 408 13.38 0.21 -17.63
CA GLU A 408 11.91 0.20 -17.76
C GLU A 408 11.18 -0.36 -16.53
N LYS A 409 11.88 -1.08 -15.64
CA LYS A 409 11.27 -1.81 -14.53
C LYS A 409 12.03 -1.61 -13.22
N PHE A 410 11.37 -1.13 -12.18
CA PHE A 410 11.97 -0.86 -10.86
C PHE A 410 11.30 -1.70 -9.78
N ILE A 411 12.11 -2.34 -8.93
CA ILE A 411 11.61 -2.98 -7.72
C ILE A 411 11.74 -1.97 -6.58
N VAL A 412 10.62 -1.54 -6.04
CA VAL A 412 10.53 -0.51 -5.00
C VAL A 412 9.82 -1.04 -3.76
N TYR A 413 9.96 -0.31 -2.65
CA TYR A 413 9.33 -0.65 -1.39
C TYR A 413 8.54 0.53 -0.83
N ILE A 414 7.23 0.40 -0.78
CA ILE A 414 6.27 1.45 -0.44
C ILE A 414 5.55 1.15 0.89
N GLY A 415 5.12 2.21 1.60
CA GLY A 415 4.35 2.08 2.84
C GLY A 415 5.17 1.77 4.11
N LYS A 416 4.47 1.49 5.22
CA LYS A 416 5.03 1.17 6.54
C LYS A 416 5.46 -0.30 6.57
N TYR A 417 6.41 -0.62 7.47
CA TYR A 417 6.94 -1.97 7.66
C TYR A 417 7.61 -2.63 6.46
N LYS A 418 8.08 -1.84 5.49
CA LYS A 418 8.79 -2.33 4.29
C LYS A 418 9.98 -3.26 4.54
N PHE A 419 10.66 -3.12 5.69
CA PHE A 419 11.76 -4.00 6.12
C PHE A 419 11.32 -5.33 6.76
N LYS A 420 10.01 -5.56 6.88
CA LYS A 420 9.41 -6.66 7.64
C LYS A 420 8.46 -7.51 6.78
N GLY A 421 8.66 -7.53 5.46
CA GLY A 421 7.90 -8.34 4.51
C GLY A 421 6.60 -7.71 4.04
N PHE A 422 6.57 -6.38 3.94
CA PHE A 422 5.46 -5.61 3.38
C PHE A 422 5.95 -4.69 2.27
N GLY A 423 5.04 -4.29 1.40
CA GLY A 423 5.19 -3.12 0.54
C GLY A 423 6.12 -3.28 -0.65
N LYS A 424 6.60 -4.50 -0.95
CA LYS A 424 7.32 -4.75 -2.20
C LYS A 424 6.37 -4.53 -3.38
N ALA A 425 6.82 -3.72 -4.34
CA ALA A 425 6.08 -3.45 -5.55
C ALA A 425 7.03 -3.31 -6.74
N THR A 426 6.50 -3.58 -7.92
CA THR A 426 7.20 -3.44 -9.19
C THR A 426 6.58 -2.28 -9.97
N ILE A 427 7.38 -1.28 -10.32
CA ILE A 427 6.99 -0.19 -11.21
C ILE A 427 7.50 -0.54 -12.61
N THR A 428 6.62 -0.59 -13.59
CA THR A 428 6.98 -0.72 -15.02
C THR A 428 6.58 0.56 -15.73
N ILE A 429 7.50 1.17 -16.48
CA ILE A 429 7.26 2.41 -17.21
C ILE A 429 7.10 2.15 -18.71
N LYS A 430 6.26 2.96 -19.35
CA LYS A 430 6.06 3.01 -20.80
C LYS A 430 6.05 4.46 -21.26
N LYS A 431 6.42 4.70 -22.51
CA LYS A 431 6.34 6.04 -23.11
C LYS A 431 4.94 6.62 -22.88
N TYR A 432 4.90 7.89 -22.45
CA TYR A 432 3.64 8.57 -22.23
C TYR A 432 2.89 8.73 -23.55
N SER A 433 1.76 8.06 -23.65
CA SER A 433 0.78 8.27 -24.71
C SER A 433 -0.43 8.96 -24.07
N ASP A 434 -0.77 10.15 -24.55
CA ASP A 434 -1.92 10.88 -24.08
C ASP A 434 -3.19 10.26 -24.68
N THR A 435 -3.71 9.21 -24.02
CA THR A 435 -4.83 8.40 -24.53
C THR A 435 -6.19 9.08 -24.35
N ASN A 436 -6.24 10.28 -23.74
CA ASN A 436 -7.47 10.96 -23.34
C ASN A 436 -7.71 12.29 -24.11
N LYS A 437 -7.26 12.38 -25.37
CA LYS A 437 -7.58 13.52 -26.25
C LYS A 437 -9.01 13.45 -26.79
N ALA A 438 -10.00 13.46 -25.90
CA ALA A 438 -11.30 14.01 -26.25
C ALA A 438 -11.17 15.54 -26.12
N ASP A 439 -11.57 16.26 -27.18
CA ASP A 439 -11.50 17.71 -27.16
C ASP A 439 -12.26 18.28 -25.95
N LEU A 440 -11.64 19.22 -25.24
CA LEU A 440 -12.18 19.78 -23.99
C LEU A 440 -13.56 20.40 -24.21
N GLU A 441 -13.75 21.06 -25.35
CA GLU A 441 -15.01 21.66 -25.75
C GLU A 441 -16.10 20.60 -25.91
N ALA A 442 -15.78 19.48 -26.57
CA ALA A 442 -16.71 18.35 -26.73
C ALA A 442 -17.18 17.78 -25.38
N ARG A 443 -16.28 17.72 -24.38
CA ARG A 443 -16.63 17.28 -23.02
C ARG A 443 -17.56 18.27 -22.31
N ILE A 444 -17.30 19.57 -22.43
CA ILE A 444 -18.14 20.64 -21.86
C ILE A 444 -19.53 20.61 -22.50
N ASN A 445 -19.60 20.51 -23.83
CA ASN A 445 -20.86 20.45 -24.58
C ASN A 445 -21.68 19.22 -24.18
N ASN A 446 -21.07 18.03 -24.13
CA ASN A 446 -21.75 16.80 -23.73
C ASN A 446 -22.35 16.88 -22.31
N LEU A 447 -21.59 17.43 -21.35
CA LEU A 447 -22.10 17.62 -19.99
C LEU A 447 -23.24 18.63 -19.95
N SER A 448 -23.09 19.76 -20.64
CA SER A 448 -24.10 20.81 -20.71
C SER A 448 -25.41 20.29 -21.30
N ASP A 449 -25.35 19.50 -22.39
CA ASP A 449 -26.52 18.88 -23.02
C ASP A 449 -27.24 17.91 -22.07
N LYS A 450 -26.49 17.12 -21.30
CA LYS A 450 -27.07 16.18 -20.33
C LYS A 450 -27.79 16.92 -19.20
N VAL A 451 -27.20 18.00 -18.68
CA VAL A 451 -27.80 18.83 -17.63
C VAL A 451 -29.04 19.54 -18.17
N ARG A 452 -28.98 20.10 -19.38
CA ARG A 452 -30.11 20.74 -20.03
C ARG A 452 -31.29 19.78 -20.19
N LYS A 453 -31.05 18.55 -20.67
CA LYS A 453 -32.09 17.50 -20.80
C LYS A 453 -32.73 17.14 -19.45
N ASP A 454 -31.94 17.07 -18.38
CA ASP A 454 -32.47 16.85 -17.03
C ASP A 454 -33.42 17.97 -16.60
N ILE A 455 -33.01 19.23 -16.79
CA ILE A 455 -33.82 20.41 -16.47
C ILE A 455 -35.12 20.42 -17.28
N GLU A 456 -35.02 20.25 -18.61
CA GLU A 456 -36.18 20.22 -19.53
C GLU A 456 -37.18 19.13 -19.15
N SER A 457 -36.70 17.96 -18.70
CA SER A 457 -37.56 16.83 -18.32
C SER A 457 -38.43 17.08 -17.08
N LYS A 458 -38.11 18.12 -16.29
CA LYS A 458 -38.75 18.46 -15.01
C LYS A 458 -39.65 19.70 -15.10
N ILE A 459 -39.55 20.48 -16.18
CA ILE A 459 -40.44 21.61 -16.43
C ILE A 459 -41.88 21.10 -16.62
N GLY A 460 -42.85 21.74 -15.99
CA GLY A 460 -44.26 21.37 -16.03
C GLY A 460 -44.64 20.20 -15.11
N LYS A 461 -43.73 19.73 -14.24
CA LYS A 461 -43.97 18.65 -13.27
C LYS A 461 -43.90 19.15 -11.83
N GLU A 462 -44.37 18.33 -10.89
CA GLU A 462 -44.29 18.64 -9.45
C GLU A 462 -42.85 18.91 -8.98
N THR A 463 -41.88 18.23 -9.59
CA THR A 463 -40.43 18.37 -9.35
C THR A 463 -39.81 19.68 -9.88
N GLU A 464 -40.54 20.49 -10.65
CA GLU A 464 -40.06 21.79 -11.12
C GLU A 464 -39.70 22.73 -9.96
N LYS A 465 -40.45 22.65 -8.84
CA LYS A 465 -40.17 23.42 -7.62
C LYS A 465 -38.74 23.22 -7.12
N GLU A 466 -38.17 22.03 -7.32
CA GLU A 466 -36.83 21.67 -6.86
C GLU A 466 -35.72 22.27 -7.74
N ILE A 467 -36.01 22.64 -8.99
CA ILE A 467 -35.02 23.15 -9.96
C ILE A 467 -35.20 24.62 -10.36
N ARG A 468 -36.13 25.37 -9.75
CA ARG A 468 -36.43 26.78 -10.12
C ARG A 468 -35.20 27.67 -10.36
N ASN A 469 -34.18 27.56 -9.49
CA ASN A 469 -32.97 28.38 -9.57
C ASN A 469 -32.04 27.99 -10.74
N GLU A 470 -32.20 26.79 -11.32
CA GLU A 470 -31.42 26.28 -12.46
C GLU A 470 -32.09 26.55 -13.81
N ILE A 471 -33.42 26.77 -13.84
CA ILE A 471 -34.18 27.01 -15.08
C ILE A 471 -33.65 28.23 -15.85
N GLN A 472 -33.26 29.29 -15.13
CA GLN A 472 -32.67 30.50 -15.71
C GLN A 472 -31.31 30.27 -16.38
N ASP A 473 -30.63 29.18 -16.02
CA ASP A 473 -29.29 28.85 -16.47
C ASP A 473 -29.31 27.65 -17.46
N LYS A 474 -30.48 27.22 -17.94
CA LYS A 474 -30.66 25.99 -18.75
C LYS A 474 -29.88 25.99 -20.07
N ASP A 475 -29.69 27.16 -20.67
CA ASP A 475 -29.04 27.35 -21.98
C ASP A 475 -27.55 27.73 -21.82
N LYS A 476 -27.05 27.80 -20.58
CA LYS A 476 -25.66 28.14 -20.27
C LYS A 476 -24.78 26.90 -20.26
N LYS A 477 -23.46 27.10 -20.42
CA LYS A 477 -22.50 26.00 -20.35
C LYS A 477 -22.23 25.62 -18.91
N VAL A 478 -22.13 24.31 -18.67
CA VAL A 478 -21.80 23.72 -17.37
C VAL A 478 -20.36 23.25 -17.41
N ILE A 479 -19.52 23.85 -16.57
CA ILE A 479 -18.12 23.48 -16.43
C ILE A 479 -17.92 22.80 -15.09
N CYS A 480 -17.32 21.62 -15.13
CA CYS A 480 -17.07 20.82 -13.96
C CYS A 480 -15.59 20.52 -13.78
N PHE A 481 -15.06 20.74 -12.58
CA PHE A 481 -13.71 20.40 -12.19
C PHE A 481 -13.73 19.19 -11.27
N ASP A 482 -13.27 18.05 -11.81
CA ASP A 482 -13.22 16.77 -11.10
C ASP A 482 -11.85 16.57 -10.49
N LEU A 483 -11.78 16.48 -9.17
CA LEU A 483 -10.51 16.27 -8.48
C LEU A 483 -10.08 14.81 -8.58
N TYR A 484 -8.99 14.56 -9.31
CA TYR A 484 -8.43 13.22 -9.50
C TYR A 484 -7.41 12.85 -8.42
N SER A 485 -6.94 13.83 -7.65
CA SER A 485 -6.11 13.67 -6.46
C SER A 485 -6.57 14.65 -5.38
N ASP A 486 -6.08 14.48 -4.16
CA ASP A 486 -6.21 15.52 -3.12
C ASP A 486 -5.56 16.82 -3.63
N MET A 487 -6.15 17.98 -3.30
CA MET A 487 -5.61 19.29 -3.64
C MET A 487 -5.27 20.04 -2.36
N ILE A 488 -3.99 20.37 -2.18
CA ILE A 488 -3.52 21.16 -1.04
C ILE A 488 -3.75 22.63 -1.33
N ILE A 489 -4.46 23.30 -0.42
CA ILE A 489 -4.82 24.70 -0.57
C ILE A 489 -3.90 25.61 0.27
N PRO A 490 -3.52 26.79 -0.23
CA PRO A 490 -2.71 27.78 0.47
C PRO A 490 -3.53 28.68 1.41
N PHE A 491 -4.66 28.19 1.93
CA PHE A 491 -5.57 28.95 2.79
C PHE A 491 -5.51 28.45 4.23
N THR A 492 -5.75 29.35 5.19
CA THR A 492 -5.81 29.01 6.61
C THR A 492 -7.14 28.39 7.02
N ASP A 493 -8.22 28.73 6.30
CA ASP A 493 -9.58 28.20 6.50
C ASP A 493 -10.37 28.19 5.18
N ILE A 494 -11.48 27.45 5.15
CA ILE A 494 -12.40 27.35 4.01
C ILE A 494 -13.70 28.06 4.35
N TYR A 495 -13.81 29.35 4.00
CA TYR A 495 -15.02 30.14 4.23
C TYR A 495 -16.03 30.04 3.07
N ASP A 496 -15.53 29.95 1.84
CA ASP A 496 -16.34 29.71 0.63
C ASP A 496 -15.51 28.85 -0.33
N ALA A 497 -15.84 27.57 -0.41
CA ALA A 497 -15.12 26.64 -1.26
C ALA A 497 -15.21 26.99 -2.76
N GLY A 498 -16.34 27.55 -3.21
CA GLY A 498 -16.58 27.90 -4.60
C GLY A 498 -15.73 29.11 -5.02
N GLU A 499 -15.72 30.17 -4.21
CA GLU A 499 -14.90 31.36 -4.47
C GLU A 499 -13.41 31.04 -4.34
N GLN A 500 -13.02 30.34 -3.28
CA GLN A 500 -11.62 29.98 -3.03
C GLN A 500 -11.04 29.05 -4.11
N PHE A 501 -11.86 28.16 -4.68
CA PHE A 501 -11.43 27.35 -5.82
C PHE A 501 -11.18 28.20 -7.07
N LEU A 502 -12.06 29.18 -7.38
CA LEU A 502 -11.84 30.08 -8.53
C LEU A 502 -10.58 30.94 -8.35
N MET A 503 -10.30 31.40 -7.12
CA MET A 503 -9.05 32.09 -6.80
C MET A 503 -7.83 31.21 -7.09
N LEU A 504 -7.87 29.93 -6.69
CA LEU A 504 -6.79 28.98 -6.97
C LEU A 504 -6.65 28.66 -8.45
N ALA A 505 -7.76 28.59 -9.17
CA ALA A 505 -7.78 28.34 -10.60
C ALA A 505 -7.34 29.54 -11.45
N GLY A 506 -7.26 30.75 -10.86
CA GLY A 506 -7.03 31.98 -11.62
C GLY A 506 -8.22 32.35 -12.52
N LEU A 507 -9.44 32.01 -12.07
CA LEU A 507 -10.69 32.18 -12.83
C LEU A 507 -11.72 33.07 -12.12
N LYS A 508 -11.32 33.80 -11.06
CA LYS A 508 -12.24 34.64 -10.26
C LYS A 508 -12.93 35.71 -11.11
N ASP A 509 -12.22 36.27 -12.07
CA ASP A 509 -12.70 37.39 -12.90
C ASP A 509 -13.44 36.94 -14.18
N GLU A 510 -13.63 35.63 -14.37
CA GLU A 510 -14.18 35.04 -15.60
C GLU A 510 -15.71 34.85 -15.56
N ASN A 511 -16.41 35.59 -14.70
CA ASN A 511 -17.89 35.55 -14.56
C ASN A 511 -18.49 34.14 -14.35
N LEU A 512 -17.72 33.22 -13.76
CA LEU A 512 -18.18 31.87 -13.43
C LEU A 512 -19.09 31.89 -12.20
N LYS A 513 -20.36 31.50 -12.39
CA LYS A 513 -21.32 31.38 -11.29
C LYS A 513 -21.24 29.99 -10.67
N PHE A 514 -20.91 29.90 -9.39
CA PHE A 514 -20.83 28.62 -8.68
C PHE A 514 -22.23 27.97 -8.54
N ASN A 515 -22.36 26.70 -8.95
CA ASN A 515 -23.58 25.93 -8.79
C ASN A 515 -23.47 25.01 -7.56
N LEU A 516 -24.05 25.45 -6.44
CA LEU A 516 -24.05 24.70 -5.18
C LEU A 516 -24.81 23.36 -5.28
N LYS A 517 -25.91 23.29 -6.04
CA LYS A 517 -26.75 22.07 -6.14
C LYS A 517 -26.04 20.92 -6.85
N ARG A 518 -25.21 21.27 -7.84
CA ARG A 518 -24.45 20.31 -8.67
C ARG A 518 -22.98 20.23 -8.26
N SER A 519 -22.60 20.78 -7.11
CA SER A 519 -21.26 20.68 -6.55
C SER A 519 -21.21 19.74 -5.35
N PHE A 520 -20.22 18.85 -5.33
CA PHE A 520 -20.07 17.83 -4.30
C PHE A 520 -18.65 17.89 -3.76
N ILE A 521 -18.46 18.74 -2.75
CA ILE A 521 -17.12 19.07 -2.24
C ILE A 521 -16.94 18.38 -0.89
N ASN A 522 -15.81 17.70 -0.76
CA ASN A 522 -15.36 17.13 0.50
C ASN A 522 -14.04 17.80 0.89
N THR A 523 -13.92 18.20 2.14
CA THR A 523 -12.71 18.82 2.69
C THR A 523 -12.04 17.88 3.69
N GLY A 524 -10.76 18.09 3.94
CA GLY A 524 -10.01 17.29 4.90
C GLY A 524 -8.75 18.01 5.38
N LYS A 525 -8.02 17.33 6.26
CA LYS A 525 -6.69 17.74 6.70
C LYS A 525 -5.69 16.68 6.27
N LEU A 526 -4.66 17.09 5.55
CA LEU A 526 -3.51 16.26 5.25
C LEU A 526 -2.56 16.33 6.43
N GLU A 527 -2.66 15.32 7.29
CA GLU A 527 -1.72 15.15 8.38
C GLU A 527 -0.44 14.49 7.87
N GLY A 528 0.69 14.88 8.46
CA GLY A 528 1.97 14.33 8.09
C GLY A 528 2.93 14.29 9.25
N PHE A 529 3.97 13.48 9.10
CA PHE A 529 5.09 13.47 10.03
C PHE A 529 6.36 13.82 9.26
N ASN A 530 7.08 14.82 9.73
CA ASN A 530 8.39 15.14 9.19
C ASN A 530 9.37 14.14 9.80
N ILE A 531 9.70 13.11 9.04
CA ILE A 531 10.56 12.02 9.51
C ILE A 531 12.01 12.50 9.73
N ILE A 532 12.46 13.55 9.02
CA ILE A 532 13.79 14.16 9.20
C ILE A 532 13.88 14.84 10.56
N ASN A 533 12.92 15.72 10.87
CA ASN A 533 12.96 16.51 12.10
C ASN A 533 12.40 15.74 13.30
N GLY A 534 11.60 14.69 13.05
CA GLY A 534 10.94 13.91 14.08
C GLY A 534 9.75 14.61 14.72
N VAL A 535 9.10 15.51 13.99
CA VAL A 535 7.95 16.30 14.46
C VAL A 535 6.75 16.11 13.54
N ARG A 536 5.54 16.31 14.08
CA ARG A 536 4.31 16.39 13.28
C ARG A 536 4.46 17.55 12.29
N LYS A 537 4.09 17.34 11.03
CA LYS A 537 3.95 18.43 10.07
C LYS A 537 2.74 19.28 10.47
N VAL A 538 2.74 20.54 10.08
CA VAL A 538 1.52 21.35 10.14
C VAL A 538 0.46 20.65 9.30
N ASP A 539 -0.75 20.55 9.83
CA ASP A 539 -1.87 19.98 9.09
C ASP A 539 -2.21 20.92 7.93
N GLU A 540 -2.17 20.41 6.71
CA GLU A 540 -2.50 21.19 5.51
C GLU A 540 -3.98 20.97 5.18
N LEU A 541 -4.72 22.04 4.89
CA LEU A 541 -6.09 21.92 4.41
C LEU A 541 -6.11 21.37 2.98
N ILE A 542 -7.06 20.49 2.71
CA ILE A 542 -7.22 19.88 1.39
C ILE A 542 -8.68 19.86 0.93
N PHE A 543 -8.87 20.03 -0.38
CA PHE A 543 -10.04 19.46 -1.05
C PHE A 543 -9.71 18.01 -1.41
N THR A 544 -10.57 17.08 -1.01
CA THR A 544 -10.25 15.66 -1.14
C THR A 544 -10.52 15.15 -2.56
N LYS A 545 -9.74 14.15 -2.97
CA LYS A 545 -9.93 13.39 -4.21
C LYS A 545 -11.40 13.00 -4.38
N GLY A 546 -11.91 13.14 -5.60
CA GLY A 546 -13.29 12.88 -5.97
C GLY A 546 -14.23 14.06 -5.78
N SER A 547 -13.80 15.16 -5.15
CA SER A 547 -14.62 16.38 -5.10
C SER A 547 -14.91 16.93 -6.49
N VAL A 548 -16.09 17.51 -6.64
CA VAL A 548 -16.63 18.03 -7.89
C VAL A 548 -17.04 19.48 -7.69
N PHE A 549 -16.39 20.40 -8.38
CA PHE A 549 -16.78 21.81 -8.41
C PHE A 549 -17.47 22.12 -9.74
N THR A 550 -18.70 22.61 -9.66
CA THR A 550 -19.51 22.90 -10.85
C THR A 550 -19.81 24.38 -10.94
N TYR A 551 -19.54 24.97 -12.11
CA TYR A 551 -19.79 26.36 -12.42
C TYR A 551 -20.62 26.49 -13.70
N ILE A 552 -21.29 27.62 -13.82
CA ILE A 552 -22.12 28.00 -14.96
C ILE A 552 -21.50 29.22 -15.60
N ILE A 553 -21.41 29.22 -16.93
CA ILE A 553 -20.91 30.35 -17.73
C ILE A 553 -21.79 30.57 -18.96
N GLU A 554 -21.92 31.82 -19.40
CA GLU A 554 -22.56 32.15 -20.67
C GLU A 554 -21.83 31.47 -21.84
N GLU A 555 -22.58 30.99 -22.84
CA GLU A 555 -22.01 30.24 -23.97
C GLU A 555 -20.88 31.01 -24.67
N ASN A 556 -21.11 32.29 -24.98
CA ASN A 556 -20.12 33.15 -25.66
C ASN A 556 -18.85 33.43 -24.83
N ALA A 557 -18.89 33.23 -23.51
CA ALA A 557 -17.76 33.45 -22.61
C ALA A 557 -16.99 32.15 -22.30
N CYS A 558 -17.49 30.98 -22.72
CA CYS A 558 -16.80 29.71 -22.54
C CYS A 558 -15.51 29.65 -23.39
N ASP A 559 -15.56 30.17 -24.62
CA ASP A 559 -14.44 30.09 -25.56
C ASP A 559 -13.20 30.85 -25.07
N SER A 560 -13.39 31.98 -24.37
CA SER A 560 -12.29 32.80 -23.85
C SER A 560 -11.50 32.13 -22.73
N ILE A 561 -12.08 31.12 -22.07
CA ILE A 561 -11.42 30.42 -20.96
C ILE A 561 -10.90 29.02 -21.33
N LEU A 562 -11.21 28.49 -22.52
CA LEU A 562 -10.79 27.15 -22.94
C LEU A 562 -9.28 26.92 -22.79
N GLU A 563 -8.45 27.87 -23.23
CA GLU A 563 -6.99 27.75 -23.07
C GLU A 563 -6.54 27.69 -21.60
N LYS A 564 -7.19 28.48 -20.73
CA LYS A 564 -6.91 28.47 -19.28
C LYS A 564 -7.29 27.11 -18.71
N LEU A 565 -8.46 26.59 -19.07
CA LEU A 565 -8.93 25.26 -18.66
C LEU A 565 -7.97 24.15 -19.12
N THR A 566 -7.47 24.18 -20.36
CA THR A 566 -6.47 23.21 -20.83
C THR A 566 -5.18 23.27 -20.01
N LYS A 567 -4.69 24.48 -19.68
CA LYS A 567 -3.50 24.66 -18.83
C LYS A 567 -3.74 24.14 -17.40
N ILE A 568 -4.95 24.34 -16.86
CA ILE A 568 -5.34 23.83 -15.54
C ILE A 568 -5.32 22.30 -15.51
N GLU A 569 -5.92 21.66 -16.51
CA GLU A 569 -5.96 20.19 -16.61
C GLU A 569 -4.56 19.58 -16.77
N ALA A 570 -3.68 20.25 -17.54
CA ALA A 570 -2.31 19.79 -17.75
C ALA A 570 -1.40 19.96 -16.51
N ASN A 571 -1.52 21.08 -15.80
CA ASN A 571 -0.60 21.45 -14.72
C ASN A 571 -1.11 21.11 -13.32
N GLY A 572 -2.42 20.95 -13.13
CA GLY A 572 -3.06 20.88 -11.83
C GLY A 572 -3.03 22.19 -11.04
N LEU A 573 -3.76 22.21 -9.92
CA LEU A 573 -3.95 23.37 -9.04
C LEU A 573 -3.43 23.13 -7.62
N GLY A 574 -3.24 24.20 -6.85
CA GLY A 574 -2.79 24.10 -5.46
C GLY A 574 -1.30 23.78 -5.30
N LEU A 575 -0.92 23.29 -4.11
CA LEU A 575 0.47 23.10 -3.70
C LEU A 575 0.97 21.65 -3.96
N ARG A 576 2.31 21.49 -4.01
CA ARG A 576 3.03 20.20 -4.08
C ARG A 576 2.60 19.30 -5.26
N LYS A 577 2.37 19.91 -6.42
CA LYS A 577 1.91 19.23 -7.65
C LYS A 577 2.88 18.15 -8.13
N ASN A 578 4.18 18.34 -7.90
CA ASN A 578 5.22 17.34 -8.14
C ASN A 578 5.02 16.04 -7.33
N GLU A 579 4.31 16.08 -6.21
CA GLU A 579 3.98 14.90 -5.42
C GLU A 579 2.65 14.24 -5.82
N GLY A 580 2.04 14.70 -6.91
CA GLY A 580 0.80 14.15 -7.45
C GLY A 580 -0.48 14.82 -6.94
N PHE A 581 -0.37 15.84 -6.09
CA PHE A 581 -1.51 16.63 -5.61
C PHE A 581 -2.04 17.58 -6.68
N GLY A 582 -3.30 17.99 -6.54
CA GLY A 582 -3.89 19.05 -7.35
C GLY A 582 -4.34 18.65 -8.75
N ARG A 583 -4.40 17.36 -9.08
CA ARG A 583 -4.83 16.90 -10.40
C ARG A 583 -6.32 17.10 -10.59
N VAL A 584 -6.66 17.75 -11.68
CA VAL A 584 -8.04 18.05 -12.05
C VAL A 584 -8.30 17.52 -13.44
N ARG A 585 -9.47 16.94 -13.65
CA ARG A 585 -10.00 16.65 -14.99
C ARG A 585 -11.24 17.49 -15.22
N ILE A 586 -11.34 18.12 -16.38
CA ILE A 586 -12.44 19.01 -16.69
C ILE A 586 -13.51 18.23 -17.44
N CYS A 587 -14.76 18.33 -16.95
CA CYS A 587 -15.94 17.66 -17.49
C CYS A 587 -15.63 16.19 -17.84
N SER A 588 -15.15 15.42 -16.86
CA SER A 588 -14.83 14.01 -17.11
C SER A 588 -16.06 13.25 -17.62
N GLU A 589 -15.85 12.12 -18.31
CA GLU A 589 -16.96 11.37 -18.89
C GLU A 589 -17.92 10.86 -17.81
N ARG A 590 -19.21 11.18 -17.94
CA ARG A 590 -20.26 10.86 -16.97
C ARG A 590 -21.42 10.11 -17.61
N GLY A 591 -21.97 9.16 -16.85
CA GLY A 591 -23.07 8.30 -17.26
C GLY A 591 -22.68 6.83 -17.20
N GLY A 592 -23.49 6.03 -16.50
CA GLY A 592 -23.49 4.58 -16.70
C GLY A 592 -24.23 4.26 -18.00
N LYS A 593 -23.78 3.23 -18.72
CA LYS A 593 -24.66 2.54 -19.66
C LYS A 593 -25.79 1.87 -18.90
#